data_AF-A0AAU3WC30-F1
#
_entry.id   AF-A0AAU3WC30-F1
#
_cell.length_a   1.000
_cell.length_b   1.000
_cell.length_c   1.000
_cell.angle_alpha   90.00
_cell.angle_beta   90.00
_cell.angle_gamma   90.00
#
_symmetry.space_group_name_H-M   'P 1'
#
loop_
_entity.id
_entity.type
_entity.pdbx_description
1 polymer ?
#
loop_
_entity_poly.entity_id
_entity_poly.type
_entity_poly.pdbx_seq_one_letter_code
_entity_poly.pdbx_strand_id
1 'polypeptide(L)'
;MSTSASRFTLPADGVPGSRTVIDRLVESNRAYAAGFADPGMGARPVLRVAVVACMDARIDLHAALGLELGDCHTVRNAGGVVTDDTIRSLTISQRALGTRSVILIHHTGCGLQSLTEDFRHELEMEVGQRPAWAVEAFRDVDQDVRQSMQRVRTSPFLPHTDDVRGFVFDVSTGLLREIDPRS
;
A
#
# COMPACT_ATOMS: atom_id res chain seq x y z
N MET A 1 10.20 15.51 -16.94
CA MET A 1 10.03 14.10 -16.53
C MET A 1 8.77 13.56 -17.19
N SER A 2 8.90 12.57 -18.07
CA SER A 2 7.77 11.97 -18.79
C SER A 2 7.13 10.94 -17.88
N THR A 3 5.90 11.17 -17.43
CA THR A 3 5.12 10.11 -16.76
C THR A 3 4.92 8.96 -17.75
N SER A 4 5.20 7.72 -17.34
CA SER A 4 5.06 6.50 -18.18
C SER A 4 3.68 6.38 -18.86
N ALA A 5 2.65 6.97 -18.26
CA ALA A 5 1.28 7.02 -18.79
C ALA A 5 1.15 7.73 -20.16
N SER A 6 2.09 8.57 -20.55
CA SER A 6 1.98 9.40 -21.77
C SER A 6 2.55 8.75 -23.05
N ARG A 7 2.96 7.47 -23.01
CA ARG A 7 3.52 6.78 -24.19
C ARG A 7 2.71 5.62 -24.77
N PHE A 8 1.54 5.27 -24.25
CA PHE A 8 0.91 4.01 -24.69
C PHE A 8 -0.61 4.03 -24.77
N THR A 9 -1.10 3.84 -26.00
CA THR A 9 -2.46 3.43 -26.31
C THR A 9 -2.64 1.97 -25.87
N LEU A 10 -3.63 1.69 -25.03
CA LEU A 10 -4.04 0.31 -24.74
C LEU A 10 -4.61 -0.31 -26.03
N PRO A 11 -4.32 -1.60 -26.34
CA PRO A 11 -5.04 -2.30 -27.39
C PRO A 11 -6.54 -2.26 -27.09
N ALA A 12 -7.38 -2.08 -28.10
CA ALA A 12 -8.83 -2.14 -27.92
C ALA A 12 -9.22 -3.51 -27.34
N ASP A 13 -9.99 -3.49 -26.26
CA ASP A 13 -10.52 -4.71 -25.64
C ASP A 13 -11.32 -5.53 -26.66
N GLY A 14 -11.04 -6.83 -26.77
CA GLY A 14 -11.89 -7.78 -27.51
C GLY A 14 -11.37 -8.33 -28.83
N VAL A 15 -10.09 -8.15 -29.20
CA VAL A 15 -9.51 -8.85 -30.37
C VAL A 15 -8.95 -10.22 -29.93
N PRO A 16 -9.52 -11.35 -30.37
CA PRO A 16 -8.97 -12.67 -30.10
C PRO A 16 -7.55 -12.79 -30.69
N GLY A 17 -6.55 -13.11 -29.86
CA GLY A 17 -5.14 -13.20 -30.26
C GLY A 17 -4.32 -11.93 -30.04
N SER A 18 -4.89 -10.85 -29.49
CA SER A 18 -4.11 -9.69 -29.03
C SER A 18 -3.43 -10.00 -27.69
N ARG A 19 -2.17 -9.55 -27.54
CA ARG A 19 -1.42 -9.69 -26.27
C ARG A 19 -2.13 -8.93 -25.16
N THR A 20 -2.38 -9.60 -24.05
CA THR A 20 -3.01 -9.01 -22.86
C THR A 20 -2.05 -8.07 -22.13
N VAL A 21 -2.58 -7.27 -21.20
CA VAL A 21 -1.74 -6.46 -20.29
C VAL A 21 -0.81 -7.37 -19.47
N ILE A 22 -1.27 -8.54 -19.05
CA ILE A 22 -0.47 -9.51 -18.28
C ILE A 22 0.70 -10.03 -19.12
N ASP A 23 0.46 -10.40 -20.38
CA ASP A 23 1.52 -10.87 -21.29
C ASP A 23 2.64 -9.82 -21.41
N ARG A 24 2.26 -8.54 -21.50
CA ARG A 24 3.21 -7.42 -21.56
C ARG A 24 4.03 -7.29 -20.27
N LEU A 25 3.41 -7.45 -19.09
CA LEU A 25 4.10 -7.36 -17.81
C LEU A 25 5.07 -8.54 -17.61
N VAL A 26 4.67 -9.75 -18.00
CA VAL A 26 5.55 -10.93 -17.99
C VAL A 26 6.73 -10.76 -18.94
N GLU A 27 6.51 -10.15 -20.11
CA GLU A 27 7.60 -9.82 -21.04
C GLU A 27 8.53 -8.75 -20.48
N SER A 28 7.98 -7.71 -19.83
CA SER A 28 8.77 -6.67 -19.16
C SER A 28 9.68 -7.26 -18.08
N ASN A 29 9.22 -8.30 -17.38
CA ASN A 29 10.04 -9.04 -16.42
C ASN A 29 11.24 -9.74 -17.07
N ARG A 30 11.16 -10.19 -18.33
CA ARG A 30 12.33 -10.79 -19.01
C ARG A 30 13.44 -9.76 -19.21
N ALA A 31 13.09 -8.53 -19.55
CA ALA A 31 14.04 -7.44 -19.67
C ALA A 31 14.65 -7.07 -18.30
N TYR A 32 13.84 -7.02 -17.24
CA TYR A 32 14.32 -6.85 -15.87
C TYR A 32 15.31 -7.95 -15.47
N ALA A 33 14.96 -9.22 -15.71
CA ALA A 33 15.77 -10.37 -15.34
C ALA A 33 17.13 -10.43 -16.04
N ALA A 34 17.25 -9.89 -17.26
CA ALA A 34 18.53 -9.82 -17.97
C ALA A 34 19.57 -8.93 -17.29
N GLY A 35 19.14 -7.95 -16.49
CA GLY A 35 20.00 -7.09 -15.68
C GLY A 35 19.96 -7.39 -14.17
N PHE A 36 19.18 -8.39 -13.75
CA PHE A 36 19.04 -8.73 -12.34
C PHE A 36 20.26 -9.49 -11.85
N ALA A 37 20.90 -8.99 -10.79
CA ALA A 37 21.91 -9.69 -10.03
C ALA A 37 21.32 -10.02 -8.66
N ASP A 38 21.40 -11.29 -8.25
CA ASP A 38 21.01 -11.70 -6.90
C ASP A 38 21.92 -11.01 -5.87
N PRO A 39 21.37 -10.11 -5.03
CA PRO A 39 22.19 -9.43 -4.03
C PRO A 39 22.55 -10.33 -2.83
N GLY A 40 22.10 -11.59 -2.81
CA GLY A 40 22.35 -12.53 -1.71
C GLY A 40 21.60 -12.16 -0.42
N MET A 41 20.52 -11.38 -0.54
CA MET A 41 19.76 -10.89 0.60
C MET A 41 18.80 -11.95 1.13
N GLY A 42 18.75 -12.08 2.46
CA GLY A 42 17.72 -12.87 3.12
C GLY A 42 16.37 -12.14 3.17
N ALA A 43 15.32 -12.84 3.62
CA ALA A 43 13.97 -12.26 3.76
C ALA A 43 13.81 -11.21 4.88
N ARG A 44 14.89 -10.87 5.61
CA ARG A 44 14.84 -9.90 6.71
C ARG A 44 15.22 -8.51 6.19
N PRO A 45 14.39 -7.48 6.40
CA PRO A 45 14.66 -6.15 5.88
C PRO A 45 15.81 -5.48 6.63
N VAL A 46 16.74 -4.87 5.89
CA VAL A 46 17.99 -4.31 6.43
C VAL A 46 17.72 -3.16 7.38
N LEU A 47 16.80 -2.26 7.04
CA LEU A 47 16.44 -1.11 7.86
C LEU A 47 15.48 -1.47 9.01
N ARG A 48 15.04 -2.73 9.08
CA ARG A 48 14.11 -3.23 10.12
C ARG A 48 12.83 -2.39 10.19
N VAL A 49 12.33 -1.93 9.06
CA VAL A 49 11.11 -1.12 8.95
C VAL A 49 10.06 -1.82 8.11
N ALA A 50 8.79 -1.64 8.49
CA ALA A 50 7.64 -2.02 7.68
C ALA A 50 6.87 -0.76 7.26
N VAL A 51 6.57 -0.65 5.97
CA VAL A 51 5.79 0.43 5.35
C VAL A 51 4.40 -0.09 5.03
N VAL A 52 3.37 0.54 5.59
CA VAL A 52 1.97 0.31 5.20
C VAL A 52 1.52 1.49 4.36
N ALA A 53 1.07 1.25 3.13
CA ALA A 53 0.67 2.32 2.22
C ALA A 53 -0.55 1.94 1.37
N CYS A 54 -1.24 2.93 0.82
CA CYS A 54 -2.33 2.68 -0.14
C CYS A 54 -1.82 1.99 -1.41
N MET A 55 -2.64 1.17 -2.06
CA MET A 55 -2.37 0.53 -3.36
C MET A 55 -2.41 1.50 -4.56
N ASP A 56 -2.56 2.80 -4.32
CA ASP A 56 -2.68 3.84 -5.34
C ASP A 56 -1.52 3.81 -6.35
N ALA A 57 -1.86 3.79 -7.64
CA ALA A 57 -0.91 3.67 -8.74
C ALA A 57 -0.03 4.92 -8.94
N ARG A 58 -0.35 6.05 -8.30
CA ARG A 58 0.44 7.29 -8.36
C ARG A 58 1.60 7.30 -7.38
N ILE A 59 1.67 6.34 -6.45
CA ILE A 59 2.70 6.28 -5.42
C ILE A 59 3.79 5.27 -5.80
N ASP A 60 4.90 5.80 -6.31
CA ASP A 60 6.16 5.07 -6.40
C ASP A 60 6.87 5.10 -5.03
N LEU A 61 6.45 4.19 -4.17
CA LEU A 61 6.80 4.19 -2.75
C LEU A 61 8.31 4.08 -2.49
N HIS A 62 9.01 3.21 -3.23
CA HIS A 62 10.44 3.01 -3.04
C HIS A 62 11.21 4.26 -3.45
N ALA A 63 10.88 4.84 -4.61
CA ALA A 63 11.50 6.09 -5.05
C ALA A 63 11.20 7.26 -4.12
N ALA A 64 9.97 7.40 -3.64
CA ALA A 64 9.55 8.49 -2.75
C ALA A 64 10.27 8.47 -1.40
N LEU A 65 10.65 7.28 -0.90
CA LEU A 65 11.35 7.09 0.36
C LEU A 65 12.86 6.88 0.22
N GLY A 66 13.38 6.79 -1.01
CA GLY A 66 14.78 6.47 -1.27
C GLY A 66 15.17 5.05 -0.83
N LEU A 67 14.25 4.09 -0.93
CA LEU A 67 14.44 2.70 -0.52
C LEU A 67 15.06 1.86 -1.65
N GLU A 68 16.00 1.01 -1.27
CA GLU A 68 16.60 -0.01 -2.12
C GLU A 68 15.95 -1.38 -1.89
N LEU A 69 16.27 -2.34 -2.78
CA LEU A 69 15.81 -3.73 -2.63
C LEU A 69 16.30 -4.29 -1.28
N GLY A 70 15.38 -4.84 -0.50
CA GLY A 70 15.70 -5.44 0.81
C GLY A 70 15.66 -4.49 2.01
N ASP A 71 15.43 -3.19 1.81
CA ASP A 71 15.43 -2.23 2.93
C ASP A 71 14.26 -2.39 3.88
N CYS A 72 13.06 -2.66 3.36
CA CYS A 72 11.83 -2.69 4.13
C CYS A 72 10.88 -3.81 3.71
N HIS A 73 9.91 -4.11 4.57
CA HIS A 73 8.69 -4.75 4.12
C HIS A 73 7.68 -3.70 3.66
N THR A 74 7.01 -3.97 2.53
CA THR A 74 5.94 -3.13 2.00
C THR A 74 4.62 -3.90 2.08
N VAL A 75 3.64 -3.34 2.80
CA VAL A 75 2.25 -3.83 2.88
C VAL A 75 1.36 -2.80 2.20
N ARG A 76 0.59 -3.21 1.19
CA ARG A 76 -0.32 -2.30 0.46
C ARG A 76 -1.71 -2.88 0.31
N ASN A 77 -2.72 -2.06 0.54
CA ASN A 77 -4.14 -2.36 0.33
C ASN A 77 -4.91 -1.09 -0.06
N ALA A 78 -6.22 -1.17 -0.29
CA ALA A 78 -7.04 0.01 -0.54
C ALA A 78 -6.98 0.95 0.68
N GLY A 79 -6.57 2.20 0.46
CA GLY A 79 -6.46 3.23 1.51
C GLY A 79 -5.20 3.17 2.38
N GLY A 80 -4.48 2.05 2.42
CA GLY A 80 -3.41 1.86 3.41
C GLY A 80 -3.95 1.56 4.81
N VAL A 81 -5.19 1.04 4.85
CA VAL A 81 -5.95 0.82 6.09
C VAL A 81 -5.31 -0.27 6.94
N VAL A 82 -5.23 -0.04 8.25
CA VAL A 82 -4.78 -1.03 9.23
C VAL A 82 -5.90 -2.03 9.54
N THR A 83 -6.09 -2.98 8.64
CA THR A 83 -6.99 -4.14 8.77
C THR A 83 -6.36 -5.28 9.58
N ASP A 84 -7.13 -6.33 9.88
CA ASP A 84 -6.60 -7.56 10.49
C ASP A 84 -5.47 -8.20 9.67
N ASP A 85 -5.54 -8.14 8.34
CA ASP A 85 -4.47 -8.66 7.48
C ASP A 85 -3.20 -7.80 7.56
N THR A 86 -3.36 -6.49 7.74
CA THR A 86 -2.25 -5.57 7.99
C THR A 86 -1.61 -5.87 9.35
N ILE A 87 -2.40 -6.05 10.41
CA ILE A 87 -1.90 -6.45 11.74
C ILE A 87 -1.22 -7.81 11.69
N ARG A 88 -1.79 -8.80 10.97
CA ARG A 88 -1.18 -10.11 10.75
C ARG A 88 0.19 -9.97 10.08
N SER A 89 0.27 -9.16 9.03
CA SER A 89 1.50 -8.91 8.26
C SER A 89 2.56 -8.21 9.12
N LEU A 90 2.19 -7.17 9.86
CA LEU A 90 3.08 -6.49 10.81
C LEU A 90 3.55 -7.42 11.94
N THR A 91 2.69 -8.31 12.41
CA THR A 91 3.04 -9.29 13.46
C THR A 91 4.14 -10.24 12.97
N ILE A 92 4.00 -10.79 11.77
CA ILE A 92 5.04 -11.62 11.14
C ILE A 92 6.32 -10.80 10.92
N SER A 93 6.17 -9.60 10.37
CA SER A 93 7.27 -8.68 10.08
C SER A 93 8.11 -8.38 11.33
N GLN A 94 7.49 -8.13 12.48
CA GLN A 94 8.21 -7.86 13.72
C GLN A 94 8.75 -9.14 14.36
N ARG A 95 7.90 -10.14 14.57
CA ARG A 95 8.23 -11.32 15.39
C ARG A 95 9.11 -12.34 14.68
N ALA A 96 8.89 -12.57 13.38
CA ALA A 96 9.64 -13.57 12.61
C ALA A 96 10.81 -12.95 11.83
N LEU A 97 10.64 -11.69 11.38
CA LEU A 97 11.56 -11.06 10.43
C LEU A 97 12.31 -9.84 11.00
N GLY A 98 12.00 -9.43 12.23
CA GLY A 98 12.85 -8.54 13.03
C GLY A 98 12.68 -7.04 12.77
N THR A 99 11.60 -6.61 12.11
CA THR A 99 11.26 -5.18 12.02
C THR A 99 10.91 -4.60 13.40
N ARG A 100 11.17 -3.30 13.58
CA ARG A 100 10.94 -2.56 14.83
C ARG A 100 10.16 -1.27 14.60
N SER A 101 10.29 -0.68 13.41
CA SER A 101 9.60 0.56 13.06
C SER A 101 8.44 0.29 12.10
N VAL A 102 7.37 1.08 12.24
CA VAL A 102 6.22 1.06 11.32
C VAL A 102 5.95 2.47 10.82
N ILE A 103 5.91 2.62 9.49
CA ILE A 103 5.50 3.86 8.83
C ILE A 103 4.17 3.62 8.10
N LEU A 104 3.18 4.47 8.39
CA LEU A 104 1.87 4.46 7.77
C LEU A 104 1.76 5.62 6.79
N ILE A 105 1.44 5.36 5.53
CA ILE A 105 1.37 6.37 4.47
C ILE A 105 0.01 6.32 3.77
N HIS A 106 -0.84 7.26 4.14
CA HIS A 106 -2.06 7.57 3.39
C HIS A 106 -1.72 8.65 2.36
N HIS A 107 -2.69 9.11 1.57
CA HIS A 107 -2.41 10.13 0.56
C HIS A 107 -3.61 11.01 0.24
N THR A 108 -3.33 12.18 -0.32
CA THR A 108 -4.36 13.11 -0.80
C THR A 108 -5.14 12.53 -1.99
N GLY A 109 -6.44 12.81 -2.06
CA GLY A 109 -7.31 12.35 -3.15
C GLY A 109 -7.40 10.83 -3.24
N CYS A 110 -7.53 10.16 -2.09
CA CYS A 110 -7.68 8.72 -2.02
C CYS A 110 -9.08 8.29 -2.47
N GLY A 111 -9.17 7.21 -3.26
CA GLY A 111 -10.45 6.69 -3.75
C GLY A 111 -11.41 6.30 -2.62
N LEU A 112 -10.89 5.85 -1.47
CA LEU A 112 -11.73 5.54 -0.31
C LEU A 112 -12.43 6.77 0.28
N GLN A 113 -11.97 8.00 -0.01
CA GLN A 113 -12.67 9.22 0.43
C GLN A 113 -13.99 9.45 -0.29
N SER A 114 -14.16 8.84 -1.46
CA SER A 114 -15.37 8.93 -2.26
C SER A 114 -16.35 7.79 -2.01
N LEU A 115 -15.93 6.73 -1.31
CA LEU A 115 -16.78 5.60 -0.98
C LEU A 115 -17.50 5.79 0.37
N THR A 116 -18.52 4.98 0.59
CA THR A 116 -19.21 4.80 1.87
C THR A 116 -19.45 3.31 2.11
N GLU A 117 -19.94 2.97 3.30
CA GLU A 117 -20.40 1.59 3.59
C GLU A 117 -21.62 1.17 2.74
N ASP A 118 -22.28 2.11 2.04
CA ASP A 118 -23.36 1.80 1.10
C ASP A 118 -22.87 0.96 -0.07
N PHE A 119 -21.58 0.99 -0.39
CA PHE A 119 -20.97 0.13 -1.41
C PHE A 119 -21.24 -1.36 -1.15
N ARG A 120 -21.29 -1.78 0.11
CA ARG A 120 -21.65 -3.17 0.46
C ARG A 120 -23.12 -3.48 0.20
N HIS A 121 -23.98 -2.49 0.34
CA HIS A 121 -25.40 -2.62 0.03
C HIS A 121 -25.61 -2.68 -1.49
N GLU A 122 -24.88 -1.88 -2.27
CA GLU A 122 -24.90 -1.95 -3.73
C GLU A 122 -24.48 -3.34 -4.23
N LEU A 123 -23.40 -3.91 -3.68
CA LEU A 123 -22.96 -5.26 -3.99
C LEU A 123 -23.96 -6.34 -3.58
N GLU A 124 -24.63 -6.16 -2.43
CA GLU A 124 -25.71 -7.05 -1.99
C GLU A 124 -26.87 -7.05 -2.98
N MET A 125 -27.26 -5.88 -3.49
CA MET A 125 -28.33 -5.75 -4.49
C MET A 125 -27.95 -6.35 -5.84
N GLU A 126 -26.69 -6.24 -6.26
CA GLU A 126 -26.20 -6.78 -7.54
C GLU A 126 -26.00 -8.30 -7.49
N VAL A 127 -25.33 -8.80 -6.45
CA VAL A 127 -24.86 -10.20 -6.37
C VAL A 127 -25.80 -11.09 -5.54
N GLY A 128 -26.68 -10.48 -4.73
CA GLY A 128 -27.58 -11.19 -3.81
C GLY A 128 -26.91 -11.61 -2.48
N GLN A 129 -25.66 -11.21 -2.25
CA GLN A 129 -24.93 -11.51 -1.02
C GLN A 129 -24.14 -10.29 -0.52
N ARG A 130 -24.38 -9.87 0.72
CA ARG A 130 -23.63 -8.79 1.34
C ARG A 130 -22.21 -9.23 1.72
N PRO A 131 -21.17 -8.46 1.36
CA PRO A 131 -19.82 -8.75 1.83
C PRO A 131 -19.69 -8.63 3.35
N ALA A 132 -18.97 -9.57 3.97
CA ALA A 132 -18.73 -9.58 5.42
C ALA A 132 -17.67 -8.56 5.86
N TRP A 133 -16.73 -8.24 4.98
CA TRP A 133 -15.70 -7.23 5.21
C TRP A 133 -16.28 -5.81 5.17
N ALA A 134 -15.71 -4.90 5.96
CA ALA A 134 -16.01 -3.47 5.88
C ALA A 134 -15.29 -2.83 4.69
N VAL A 135 -15.87 -1.77 4.14
CA VAL A 135 -15.22 -0.99 3.05
C VAL A 135 -14.01 -0.23 3.60
N GLU A 136 -14.05 0.12 4.89
CA GLU A 136 -13.05 0.93 5.58
C GLU A 136 -12.88 2.30 4.90
N ALA A 137 -13.99 2.87 4.41
CA ALA A 137 -14.03 4.20 3.83
C ALA A 137 -13.87 5.28 4.92
N PHE A 138 -13.16 6.36 4.60
CA PHE A 138 -12.88 7.47 5.52
C PHE A 138 -13.08 8.81 4.81
N ARG A 139 -13.52 9.86 5.52
CA ARG A 139 -13.69 11.20 4.92
C ARG A 139 -12.45 12.07 5.10
N ASP A 140 -11.90 12.09 6.32
CA ASP A 140 -10.73 12.85 6.69
C ASP A 140 -9.50 11.92 6.74
N VAL A 141 -8.55 12.18 5.84
CA VAL A 141 -7.32 11.41 5.73
C VAL A 141 -6.40 11.58 6.95
N ASP A 142 -6.36 12.75 7.57
CA ASP A 142 -5.54 12.99 8.75
C ASP A 142 -6.12 12.25 9.96
N GLN A 143 -7.45 12.26 10.10
CA GLN A 143 -8.13 11.49 11.14
C GLN A 143 -7.89 9.98 10.96
N ASP A 144 -7.98 9.48 9.74
CA ASP A 144 -7.77 8.07 9.43
C ASP A 144 -6.33 7.61 9.68
N VAL A 145 -5.34 8.47 9.38
CA VAL A 145 -3.93 8.21 9.76
C VAL A 145 -3.77 8.13 11.28
N ARG A 146 -4.42 9.01 12.06
CA ARG A 146 -4.37 8.94 13.54
C ARG A 146 -5.00 7.65 14.05
N GLN A 147 -6.16 7.26 13.53
CA GLN A 147 -6.83 6.01 13.89
C GLN A 147 -5.97 4.79 13.56
N SER A 148 -5.34 4.80 12.38
CA SER A 148 -4.43 3.74 11.93
C SER A 148 -3.20 3.63 12.84
N MET A 149 -2.57 4.74 13.22
CA MET A 149 -1.49 4.74 14.21
C MET A 149 -1.95 4.17 15.55
N GLN A 150 -3.14 4.54 16.02
CA GLN A 150 -3.69 4.03 17.27
C GLN A 150 -3.91 2.51 17.20
N ARG A 151 -4.53 2.00 16.13
CA ARG A 151 -4.75 0.55 15.91
C ARG A 151 -3.44 -0.24 16.01
N VAL A 152 -2.37 0.25 15.38
CA VAL A 152 -1.03 -0.38 15.45
C VAL A 152 -0.48 -0.31 16.89
N ARG A 153 -0.49 0.88 17.51
CA ARG A 153 0.12 1.09 18.83
C ARG A 153 -0.57 0.31 19.95
N THR A 154 -1.88 0.08 19.85
CA THR A 154 -2.64 -0.65 20.87
C THR A 154 -2.76 -2.16 20.60
N SER A 155 -2.22 -2.65 19.48
CA SER A 155 -2.30 -4.07 19.14
C SER A 155 -1.41 -4.91 20.08
N PRO A 156 -1.97 -5.87 20.83
CA PRO A 156 -1.18 -6.72 21.74
C PRO A 156 -0.26 -7.70 20.98
N PHE A 157 -0.46 -7.85 19.66
CA PHE A 157 0.32 -8.75 18.82
C PHE A 157 1.64 -8.14 18.37
N LEU A 158 1.78 -6.81 18.42
CA LEU A 158 2.97 -6.08 17.97
C LEU A 158 3.89 -5.75 19.16
N PRO A 159 5.08 -6.37 19.28
CA PRO A 159 5.99 -6.11 20.39
C PRO A 159 6.73 -4.77 20.31
N HIS A 160 6.80 -4.14 19.12
CA HIS A 160 7.50 -2.86 18.91
C HIS A 160 6.50 -1.82 18.41
N THR A 161 6.11 -0.91 19.29
CA THR A 161 5.11 0.15 19.03
C THR A 161 5.62 1.55 19.40
N ASP A 162 6.89 1.64 19.80
CA ASP A 162 7.60 2.86 20.19
C ASP A 162 7.92 3.77 19.00
N ASP A 163 8.15 3.19 17.81
CA ASP A 163 8.38 3.92 16.56
C ASP A 163 7.31 3.59 15.51
N VAL A 164 6.11 4.15 15.74
CA VAL A 164 4.98 4.11 14.79
C VAL A 164 4.66 5.55 14.38
N ARG A 165 4.84 5.88 13.10
CA ARG A 165 4.63 7.24 12.57
C ARG A 165 3.72 7.21 11.35
N GLY A 166 2.87 8.24 11.24
CA GLY A 166 1.84 8.34 10.21
C GLY A 166 2.02 9.59 9.35
N PHE A 167 1.84 9.42 8.04
CA PHE A 167 2.06 10.47 7.05
C PHE A 167 0.93 10.49 6.02
N VAL A 168 0.72 11.68 5.45
CA VAL A 168 -0.07 11.88 4.23
C VAL A 168 0.88 12.28 3.11
N PHE A 169 0.96 11.43 2.09
CA PHE A 169 1.64 11.71 0.84
C PHE A 169 0.76 12.60 -0.04
N ASP A 170 1.28 13.74 -0.46
CA ASP A 170 0.59 14.61 -1.41
C ASP A 170 0.91 14.16 -2.85
N VAL A 171 -0.09 13.58 -3.52
CA VAL A 171 0.07 13.04 -4.89
C VAL A 171 0.37 14.11 -5.93
N SER A 172 0.20 15.40 -5.63
CA SER A 172 0.48 16.50 -6.54
C SER A 172 1.90 17.05 -6.39
N THR A 173 2.50 16.97 -5.20
CA THR A 173 3.82 17.53 -4.89
C THR A 173 4.89 16.47 -4.64
N GLY A 174 4.49 15.24 -4.30
CA GLY A 174 5.39 14.15 -3.92
C GLY A 174 5.91 14.23 -2.48
N LEU A 175 5.43 15.18 -1.68
CA LEU A 175 5.89 15.39 -0.31
C LEU A 175 5.12 14.53 0.71
N LEU A 176 5.82 14.10 1.76
CA LEU A 176 5.21 13.51 2.96
C LEU A 176 4.97 14.59 4.02
N ARG A 177 3.73 14.65 4.52
CA ARG A 177 3.37 15.45 5.69
C ARG A 177 3.09 14.52 6.87
N GLU A 178 3.84 14.67 7.94
CA GLU A 178 3.62 13.90 9.16
C GLU A 178 2.37 14.38 9.90
N ILE A 179 1.65 13.44 10.50
CA ILE A 179 0.44 13.69 11.29
C ILE A 179 0.76 13.53 12.78
N ASP A 180 0.47 14.56 13.57
CA ASP A 180 0.59 14.47 15.03
C ASP A 180 -0.51 13.52 15.57
N PRO A 181 -0.14 12.43 16.28
CA PRO A 181 -1.11 11.50 16.86
C PRO A 181 -2.01 12.09 17.95
N ARG A 182 -1.72 13.29 18.47
CA ARG A 182 -2.46 13.91 19.60
C ARG A 182 -3.35 15.09 19.21
N SER A 183 -3.32 15.49 17.93
CA SER A 183 -4.09 16.63 17.42
C SER A 183 -5.55 16.28 17.14
#